data_AF-A0A1M7PAN3-F1
#
_entry.id   AF-A0A1M7PAN3-F1
#
_cell.length_a   1.000
_cell.length_b   1.000
_cell.length_c   1.000
_cell.angle_alpha   90.00
_cell.angle_beta   90.00
_cell.angle_gamma   90.00
#
_symmetry.space_group_name_H-M   'P 1'
#
loop_
_entity.id
_entity.type
_entity.pdbx_description
1 polymer ?
#
loop_
_entity_poly.entity_id
_entity_poly.type
_entity_poly.pdbx_seq_one_letter_code
_entity_poly.pdbx_strand_id
1 'polypeptide(L)'
;MFAASLATSLSRAVPSRWATACRATVEGAQSASSCRWRMSASRKRDQQMTLYVLSAGPTRWDHWGDYADILIHGMSAHLPRRDGLLQLERAGPYAPPISFPGVADIVLTDHAKQLVASTLGGVSFRPVVLAKCVRINWTEWDADQDEPAAYPDSGEPEDYILSRPHNAGLATALGSIWELVPDVDKAIQGRQGRLREGAYQGQHLVRAALSGGYNFVSTQLRDALLEAAPGFLSASAAVVERDS
;
A
#
# COMPACT_ATOMS: atom_id res chain seq x y z
N MET A 1 -20.63 -26.62 51.68
CA MET A 1 -21.25 -25.75 52.72
C MET A 1 -21.05 -24.31 52.25
N PHE A 2 -22.00 -23.42 51.95
CA PHE A 2 -23.47 -23.25 52.07
C PHE A 2 -23.94 -22.61 50.72
N ALA A 3 -24.99 -23.10 50.05
CA ALA A 3 -26.38 -22.56 50.01
C ALA A 3 -26.48 -21.08 49.53
N ALA A 4 -26.95 -20.77 48.31
CA ALA A 4 -28.32 -20.77 47.75
C ALA A 4 -29.13 -19.49 48.03
N SER A 5 -29.68 -18.83 46.98
CA SER A 5 -31.11 -18.49 46.88
C SER A 5 -31.50 -17.87 45.52
N LEU A 6 -32.66 -18.31 45.03
CA LEU A 6 -33.42 -17.93 43.83
C LEU A 6 -34.32 -16.70 44.06
N ALA A 7 -34.77 -16.04 42.97
CA ALA A 7 -36.19 -15.79 42.61
C ALA A 7 -36.29 -14.87 41.36
N THR A 8 -36.83 -15.29 40.20
CA THR A 8 -38.27 -15.29 39.77
C THR A 8 -38.76 -13.88 39.34
N SER A 9 -38.82 -13.56 38.04
CA SER A 9 -39.93 -13.70 37.07
C SER A 9 -41.18 -12.83 37.32
N LEU A 10 -41.60 -12.08 36.29
CA LEU A 10 -42.98 -11.70 35.88
C LEU A 10 -42.84 -10.74 34.67
N SER A 11 -42.99 -11.19 33.41
CA SER A 11 -44.24 -11.34 32.63
C SER A 11 -45.17 -10.12 32.65
N ARG A 12 -45.38 -9.50 31.47
CA ARG A 12 -46.72 -9.36 30.86
C ARG A 12 -46.67 -8.88 29.40
N ALA A 13 -47.52 -9.53 28.61
CA ALA A 13 -47.78 -9.33 27.20
C ALA A 13 -49.06 -8.49 26.98
N VAL A 14 -49.08 -7.74 25.85
CA VAL A 14 -50.15 -7.61 24.80
C VAL A 14 -51.57 -7.15 25.26
N PRO A 15 -52.22 -6.17 24.59
CA PRO A 15 -53.11 -6.51 23.48
C PRO A 15 -53.23 -5.55 22.28
N SER A 16 -53.79 -6.17 21.25
CA SER A 16 -54.05 -5.85 19.85
C SER A 16 -55.27 -4.96 19.55
N ARG A 17 -55.40 -4.62 18.24
CA ARG A 17 -56.60 -4.37 17.40
C ARG A 17 -57.09 -2.92 17.29
N TRP A 18 -57.04 -2.40 16.07
CA TRP A 18 -58.22 -1.92 15.34
C TRP A 18 -58.14 -2.40 13.88
N ALA A 19 -59.21 -3.05 13.44
CA ALA A 19 -59.50 -3.39 12.06
C ALA A 19 -60.45 -2.30 11.49
N THR A 20 -60.45 -2.07 10.17
CA THR A 20 -61.68 -2.00 9.36
C THR A 20 -61.30 -2.08 7.87
N ALA A 21 -62.05 -2.92 7.17
CA ALA A 21 -61.98 -3.20 5.76
C ALA A 21 -62.65 -2.10 4.92
N CYS A 22 -62.19 -1.91 3.68
CA CYS A 22 -63.04 -1.48 2.57
C CYS A 22 -62.75 -2.39 1.38
N ARG A 23 -63.75 -3.19 1.01
CA ARG A 23 -63.83 -3.94 -0.25
C ARG A 23 -64.91 -3.25 -1.08
N ALA A 24 -64.55 -2.73 -2.24
CA ALA A 24 -65.49 -2.46 -3.33
C ALA A 24 -64.78 -2.74 -4.65
N THR A 25 -65.25 -3.78 -5.31
CA THR A 25 -65.01 -4.21 -6.69
C THR A 25 -65.58 -3.21 -7.69
N VAL A 26 -64.87 -2.92 -8.79
CA VAL A 26 -65.45 -2.86 -10.15
C VAL A 26 -64.37 -3.23 -11.17
N GLU A 27 -64.73 -4.16 -12.05
CA GLU A 27 -64.01 -4.62 -13.24
C GLU A 27 -63.80 -3.49 -14.26
N GLY A 28 -62.68 -3.53 -14.99
CA GLY A 28 -62.45 -2.61 -16.10
C GLY A 28 -61.15 -2.91 -16.82
N ALA A 29 -61.27 -3.65 -17.91
CA ALA A 29 -60.18 -4.08 -18.76
C ALA A 29 -59.52 -2.91 -19.54
N GLN A 30 -58.33 -3.21 -20.07
CA GLN A 30 -57.64 -2.55 -21.19
C GLN A 30 -56.90 -1.23 -20.91
N SER A 31 -55.57 -1.30 -20.84
CA SER A 31 -54.70 -0.71 -21.86
C SER A 31 -53.24 -0.93 -21.49
N ALA A 32 -52.56 -1.77 -22.27
CA ALA A 32 -51.12 -1.88 -22.27
C ALA A 32 -50.52 -0.58 -22.82
N SER A 33 -49.88 0.19 -21.94
CA SER A 33 -49.00 1.29 -22.34
C SER A 33 -47.62 1.02 -21.74
N SER A 34 -46.71 0.63 -22.61
CA SER A 34 -45.33 0.26 -22.31
C SER A 34 -44.54 1.40 -21.67
N CYS A 35 -44.35 1.37 -20.35
CA CYS A 35 -43.21 2.04 -19.72
C CYS A 35 -42.00 1.12 -19.82
N ARG A 36 -41.45 1.00 -21.03
CA ARG A 36 -40.14 0.41 -21.26
C ARG A 36 -39.12 1.46 -20.82
N TRP A 37 -38.82 1.50 -19.52
CA TRP A 37 -37.64 2.20 -19.01
C TRP A 37 -36.41 1.50 -19.62
N ARG A 38 -36.00 2.00 -20.78
CA ARG A 38 -34.65 1.77 -21.29
C ARG A 38 -33.77 2.53 -20.31
N MET A 39 -33.32 1.86 -19.25
CA MET A 39 -32.16 2.30 -18.49
C MET A 39 -31.00 2.30 -19.48
N SER A 40 -30.82 3.44 -20.16
CA SER A 40 -29.57 3.80 -20.75
C SER A 40 -28.61 3.85 -19.57
N ALA A 41 -27.94 2.74 -19.28
CA ALA A 41 -26.68 2.77 -18.56
C ALA A 41 -25.76 3.62 -19.42
N SER A 42 -25.84 4.95 -19.24
CA SER A 42 -24.81 5.87 -19.64
C SER A 42 -23.59 5.41 -18.86
N ARG A 43 -22.79 4.54 -19.49
CA ARG A 43 -21.44 4.23 -19.06
C ARG A 43 -20.83 5.59 -18.75
N LYS A 44 -20.45 5.81 -17.49
CA LYS A 44 -19.41 6.78 -17.12
C LYS A 44 -18.14 6.37 -17.88
N ARG A 45 -18.08 6.72 -19.16
CA ARG A 45 -16.90 6.74 -20.01
C ARG A 45 -16.44 8.19 -19.94
N ASP A 46 -15.17 8.39 -19.60
CA ASP A 46 -14.43 9.67 -19.45
C ASP A 46 -14.00 10.05 -18.04
N GLN A 47 -13.66 9.08 -17.19
CA GLN A 47 -12.46 9.29 -16.38
C GLN A 47 -11.31 8.62 -17.11
N GLN A 48 -10.48 9.43 -17.76
CA GLN A 48 -9.21 8.99 -18.30
C GLN A 48 -8.39 8.46 -17.14
N MET A 49 -8.18 7.14 -17.12
CA MET A 49 -7.45 6.47 -16.04
C MET A 49 -6.01 6.95 -16.10
N THR A 50 -5.61 7.76 -15.12
CA THR A 50 -4.23 8.20 -14.99
C THR A 50 -3.50 7.20 -14.09
N LEU A 51 -2.53 6.50 -14.67
CA LEU A 51 -1.55 5.72 -13.93
C LEU A 51 -0.36 6.60 -13.59
N TYR A 52 0.31 6.27 -12.50
CA TYR A 52 1.49 6.97 -12.00
C TYR A 52 2.67 6.01 -11.89
N VAL A 53 3.88 6.53 -12.03
CA VAL A 53 5.10 5.84 -11.61
C VAL A 53 5.44 6.32 -10.21
N LEU A 54 5.50 5.38 -9.27
CA LEU A 54 5.85 5.66 -7.87
C LEU A 54 7.37 5.65 -7.67
N SER A 55 7.88 6.63 -6.93
CA SER A 55 9.26 6.69 -6.46
C SER A 55 9.34 7.23 -5.03
N ALA A 56 10.52 7.14 -4.42
CA ALA A 56 10.80 7.88 -3.20
C ALA A 56 10.52 9.38 -3.41
N GLY A 57 9.93 10.00 -2.39
CA GLY A 57 9.79 11.45 -2.32
C GLY A 57 11.12 12.10 -1.95
N PRO A 58 11.30 13.40 -2.26
CA PRO A 58 12.50 14.10 -1.87
C PRO A 58 12.59 14.19 -0.34
N THR A 59 13.79 14.02 0.18
CA THR A 59 14.08 14.16 1.61
C THR A 59 15.09 15.27 1.84
N ARG A 60 15.15 15.76 3.08
CA ARG A 60 16.16 16.75 3.46
C ARG A 60 17.59 16.20 3.50
N TRP A 61 17.79 14.92 3.18
CA TRP A 61 19.10 14.26 3.17
C TRP A 61 19.55 13.89 1.75
N ASP A 62 18.77 14.21 0.72
CA ASP A 62 19.02 13.77 -0.66
C ASP A 62 20.39 14.22 -1.19
N HIS A 63 20.94 15.32 -0.66
CA HIS A 63 22.27 15.81 -1.03
C HIS A 63 23.42 14.91 -0.57
N TRP A 64 23.19 13.99 0.38
CA TRP A 64 24.15 12.94 0.73
C TRP A 64 24.15 11.76 -0.27
N GLY A 65 23.26 11.78 -1.27
CA GLY A 65 23.18 10.76 -2.32
C GLY A 65 22.94 9.35 -1.77
N ASP A 66 23.64 8.37 -2.31
CA ASP A 66 23.47 6.94 -1.99
C ASP A 66 23.64 6.64 -0.48
N TYR A 67 24.40 7.47 0.24
CA TYR A 67 24.55 7.36 1.70
C TYR A 67 23.25 7.69 2.44
N ALA A 68 22.45 8.65 1.97
CA ALA A 68 21.12 8.87 2.52
C ALA A 68 20.16 7.74 2.14
N ASP A 69 20.18 7.31 0.87
CA ASP A 69 19.29 6.25 0.38
C ASP A 69 19.40 4.98 1.22
N ILE A 70 20.62 4.52 1.49
CA ILE A 70 20.83 3.31 2.30
C ILE A 70 20.39 3.47 3.76
N LEU A 71 20.54 4.66 4.35
CA LEU A 71 20.15 4.95 5.73
C LEU A 71 18.62 5.02 5.87
N ILE A 72 17.95 5.63 4.89
CA ILE A 72 16.49 5.82 4.85
C ILE A 72 15.79 4.50 4.47
N HIS A 73 16.21 3.92 3.35
CA HIS A 73 15.50 2.83 2.69
C HIS A 73 16.01 1.44 3.06
N GLY A 74 17.30 1.31 3.37
CA GLY A 74 17.96 0.02 3.51
C GLY A 74 18.16 -0.67 2.16
N MET A 75 18.41 -1.97 2.18
CA MET A 75 18.62 -2.77 0.98
C MET A 75 17.88 -4.11 1.03
N SER A 76 17.33 -4.53 -0.11
CA SER A 76 16.63 -5.81 -0.31
C SER A 76 17.26 -6.71 -1.37
N ALA A 77 18.18 -6.17 -2.17
CA ALA A 77 18.78 -6.88 -3.30
C ALA A 77 20.04 -7.70 -2.94
N HIS A 78 20.65 -7.46 -1.77
CA HIS A 78 21.86 -8.16 -1.34
C HIS A 78 21.60 -9.64 -0.99
N LEU A 79 20.40 -9.95 -0.48
CA LEU A 79 20.01 -11.31 -0.13
C LEU A 79 18.87 -11.80 -1.04
N PRO A 80 18.87 -13.09 -1.44
CA PRO A 80 17.74 -13.66 -2.16
C PRO A 80 16.50 -13.67 -1.25
N ARG A 81 15.31 -13.85 -1.85
CA ARG A 81 14.10 -14.11 -1.06
C ARG A 81 14.24 -15.39 -0.23
N ARG A 82 13.68 -15.39 0.98
CA ARG A 82 13.60 -16.56 1.86
C ARG A 82 12.16 -17.06 1.90
N ASP A 83 11.92 -18.28 1.44
CA ASP A 83 10.57 -18.86 1.33
C ASP A 83 9.59 -17.98 0.54
N GLY A 84 10.10 -17.31 -0.51
CA GLY A 84 9.33 -16.37 -1.33
C GLY A 84 9.11 -14.98 -0.71
N LEU A 85 9.57 -14.75 0.52
CA LEU A 85 9.49 -13.47 1.22
C LEU A 85 10.71 -12.60 0.96
N LEU A 86 10.47 -11.29 0.84
CA LEU A 86 11.54 -10.30 0.73
C LEU A 86 12.40 -10.32 2.01
N GLN A 87 13.71 -10.26 1.85
CA GLN A 87 14.64 -10.03 2.95
C GLN A 87 15.06 -8.56 2.95
N LEU A 88 15.12 -7.93 4.12
CA LEU A 88 15.49 -6.54 4.30
C LEU A 88 16.64 -6.40 5.27
N GLU A 89 17.60 -5.57 4.88
CA GLU A 89 18.72 -5.13 5.70
C GLU A 89 18.66 -3.60 5.82
N ARG A 90 18.61 -3.06 7.04
CA ARG A 90 18.41 -1.60 7.23
C ARG A 90 19.06 -1.04 8.49
N ALA A 91 19.22 0.27 8.50
CA ALA A 91 19.44 1.03 9.73
C ALA A 91 18.14 1.20 10.53
N GLY A 92 18.28 1.30 11.86
CA GLY A 92 17.25 1.69 12.81
C GLY A 92 17.87 2.55 13.94
N PRO A 93 17.08 3.12 14.86
CA PRO A 93 15.69 2.76 15.18
C PRO A 93 14.62 3.33 14.26
N TYR A 94 14.96 4.33 13.45
CA TYR A 94 13.98 4.95 12.58
C TYR A 94 13.68 4.09 11.35
N ALA A 95 12.39 3.97 11.02
CA ALA A 95 11.90 3.43 9.77
C ALA A 95 10.82 4.36 9.20
N PRO A 96 10.99 4.88 7.97
CA PRO A 96 9.94 5.69 7.37
C PRO A 96 8.69 4.84 7.11
N PRO A 97 7.50 5.44 7.10
CA PRO A 97 6.25 4.70 6.89
C PRO A 97 6.25 3.86 5.60
N ILE A 98 6.92 4.36 4.55
CA ILE A 98 7.15 3.68 3.28
C ILE A 98 8.62 3.86 2.88
N SER A 99 9.25 2.81 2.34
CA SER A 99 10.65 2.84 1.88
C SER A 99 10.87 1.99 0.62
N PHE A 100 11.98 2.25 -0.08
CA PHE A 100 12.32 1.66 -1.39
C PHE A 100 13.69 0.97 -1.34
N PRO A 101 13.82 -0.17 -0.62
CA PRO A 101 15.11 -0.83 -0.36
C PRO A 101 15.75 -1.50 -1.60
N GLY A 102 15.12 -1.41 -2.76
CA GLY A 102 15.63 -2.03 -3.98
C GLY A 102 15.06 -1.33 -5.19
N VAL A 103 15.44 -1.81 -6.38
CA VAL A 103 15.08 -1.18 -7.66
C VAL A 103 13.57 -0.94 -7.80
N ALA A 104 12.74 -1.87 -7.31
CA ALA A 104 11.29 -1.77 -7.45
C ALA A 104 10.52 -2.25 -6.20
N ASP A 105 11.20 -2.59 -5.12
CA ASP A 105 10.54 -3.09 -3.92
C ASP A 105 9.97 -1.93 -3.11
N ILE A 106 8.74 -2.08 -2.62
CA ILE A 106 8.06 -1.10 -1.78
C ILE A 106 7.76 -1.79 -0.45
N VAL A 107 8.30 -1.24 0.64
CA VAL A 107 8.06 -1.76 1.98
C VAL A 107 7.37 -0.71 2.84
N LEU A 108 6.50 -1.18 3.74
CA LEU A 108 5.67 -0.37 4.61
C LEU A 108 5.85 -0.81 6.05
N THR A 109 5.79 0.14 6.99
CA THR A 109 5.56 -0.19 8.39
C THR A 109 4.15 -0.75 8.57
N ASP A 110 3.91 -1.49 9.66
CA ASP A 110 2.58 -2.04 9.94
C ASP A 110 1.48 -0.97 9.92
N HIS A 111 1.73 0.18 10.57
CA HIS A 111 0.78 1.29 10.60
C HIS A 111 0.41 1.79 9.20
N ALA A 112 1.40 2.07 8.35
CA ALA A 112 1.15 2.53 6.98
C ALA A 112 0.40 1.47 6.14
N LYS A 113 0.77 0.19 6.30
CA LYS A 113 0.06 -0.93 5.66
C LYS A 113 -1.41 -0.99 6.09
N GLN A 114 -1.72 -0.77 7.37
CA GLN A 114 -3.12 -0.81 7.83
C GLN A 114 -3.94 0.35 7.26
N LEU A 115 -3.38 1.56 7.19
CA LEU A 115 -4.05 2.70 6.56
C LEU A 115 -4.40 2.39 5.09
N VAL A 116 -3.42 1.95 4.29
CA VAL A 116 -3.65 1.60 2.88
C VAL A 116 -4.70 0.49 2.73
N ALA A 117 -4.60 -0.58 3.54
CA ALA A 117 -5.53 -1.71 3.48
C ALA A 117 -6.96 -1.33 3.92
N SER A 118 -7.12 -0.34 4.79
CA SER A 118 -8.43 0.16 5.22
C SER A 118 -9.11 1.05 4.16
N THR A 119 -8.32 1.72 3.34
CA THR A 119 -8.79 2.63 2.28
C THR A 119 -9.07 1.91 0.97
N LEU A 120 -8.26 0.90 0.63
CA LEU A 120 -8.28 0.29 -0.69
C LEU A 120 -8.28 -1.24 -0.63
N GLY A 121 -9.27 -1.87 -1.26
CA GLY A 121 -9.29 -3.31 -1.50
C GLY A 121 -8.48 -3.70 -2.74
N GLY A 122 -8.19 -4.99 -2.93
CA GLY A 122 -7.49 -5.47 -4.13
C GLY A 122 -5.99 -5.18 -4.16
N VAL A 123 -5.41 -4.77 -3.04
CA VAL A 123 -3.95 -4.69 -2.84
C VAL A 123 -3.47 -5.85 -1.99
N SER A 124 -2.28 -6.36 -2.29
CA SER A 124 -1.69 -7.52 -1.61
C SER A 124 -0.49 -7.11 -0.78
N PHE A 125 -0.34 -7.71 0.41
CA PHE A 125 0.80 -7.49 1.29
C PHE A 125 1.42 -8.81 1.70
N ARG A 126 2.74 -8.83 1.88
CA ARG A 126 3.48 -9.98 2.45
C ARG A 126 4.40 -9.52 3.57
N PRO A 127 4.63 -10.34 4.60
CA PRO A 127 5.61 -10.01 5.62
C PRO A 127 7.01 -9.97 5.01
N VAL A 128 7.82 -9.01 5.46
CA VAL A 128 9.25 -8.91 5.14
C VAL A 128 10.05 -9.57 6.24
N VAL A 129 11.06 -10.34 5.84
CA VAL A 129 12.07 -10.88 6.75
C VAL A 129 13.10 -9.79 7.03
N LEU A 130 13.13 -9.28 8.25
CA LEU A 130 14.17 -8.36 8.67
C LEU A 130 15.47 -9.14 8.97
N ALA A 131 16.26 -9.40 7.93
CA ALA A 131 17.49 -10.18 8.02
C ALA A 131 18.56 -9.42 8.82
N LYS A 132 18.64 -8.10 8.62
CA LYS A 132 19.60 -7.25 9.31
C LYS A 132 19.00 -5.93 9.76
N CYS A 133 19.18 -5.61 11.05
CA CYS A 133 18.85 -4.31 11.58
C CYS A 133 20.02 -3.82 12.43
N VAL A 134 20.61 -2.69 12.06
CA VAL A 134 21.76 -2.12 12.78
C VAL A 134 21.36 -0.82 13.47
N ARG A 135 21.99 -0.53 14.60
CA ARG A 135 21.75 0.72 15.33
C ARG A 135 22.61 1.84 14.75
N ILE A 136 21.95 2.81 14.12
CA ILE A 136 22.54 4.07 13.67
C ILE A 136 21.48 5.15 13.86
N ASN A 137 21.73 6.10 14.76
CA ASN A 137 20.83 7.23 15.00
C ASN A 137 21.04 8.35 13.97
N TRP A 138 21.06 8.01 12.68
CA TRP A 138 21.38 8.97 11.62
C TRP A 138 20.36 10.10 11.49
N THR A 139 19.14 9.92 12.00
CA THR A 139 18.12 10.98 12.05
C THR A 139 18.50 12.14 12.98
N GLU A 140 19.45 11.92 13.88
CA GLU A 140 20.02 12.93 14.79
C GLU A 140 21.20 13.69 14.16
N TRP A 141 21.67 13.25 12.98
CA TRP A 141 22.73 13.96 12.26
C TRP A 141 22.19 15.25 11.65
N ASP A 142 23.06 16.25 11.59
CA ASP A 142 22.72 17.57 11.05
C ASP A 142 22.51 17.47 9.54
N ALA A 143 21.24 17.56 9.12
CA ALA A 143 20.84 17.46 7.72
C ALA A 143 21.28 18.68 6.90
N ASP A 144 21.64 19.80 7.52
CA ASP A 144 22.05 21.00 6.78
C ASP A 144 23.54 20.95 6.37
N GLN A 145 24.28 19.91 6.77
CA GLN A 145 25.66 19.68 6.35
C GLN A 145 25.71 19.01 4.97
N ASP A 146 26.70 19.39 4.16
CA ASP A 146 26.93 18.80 2.83
C ASP A 146 27.22 17.29 2.89
N GLU A 147 27.69 16.79 4.03
CA GLU A 147 28.10 15.40 4.24
C GLU A 147 27.45 14.79 5.49
N PRO A 148 27.22 13.46 5.52
CA PRO A 148 26.78 12.77 6.73
C PRO A 148 27.83 12.87 7.84
N ALA A 149 27.37 12.78 9.09
CA ALA A 149 28.24 12.95 10.26
C ALA A 149 29.39 11.93 10.36
N ALA A 150 29.26 10.77 9.71
CA ALA A 150 30.32 9.77 9.65
C ALA A 150 30.11 8.86 8.44
N TYR A 151 31.16 8.64 7.63
CA TYR A 151 31.15 7.65 6.56
C TYR A 151 31.54 6.25 7.07
N PRO A 152 31.13 5.16 6.40
CA PRO A 152 31.73 3.84 6.59
C PRO A 152 33.22 3.85 6.20
N ASP A 153 34.05 3.04 6.88
CA ASP A 153 35.50 2.98 6.64
C ASP A 153 35.87 2.58 5.21
N SER A 154 35.02 1.81 4.54
CA SER A 154 35.19 1.39 3.15
C SER A 154 34.88 2.48 2.13
N GLY A 155 34.10 3.49 2.51
CA GLY A 155 33.49 4.44 1.58
C GLY A 155 32.30 3.90 0.79
N GLU A 156 31.83 2.68 1.07
CA GLU A 156 30.63 2.12 0.40
C GLU A 156 29.39 2.35 1.28
N PRO A 157 28.30 2.96 0.75
CA PRO A 157 27.08 3.23 1.53
C PRO A 157 26.51 2.01 2.26
N GLU A 158 26.48 0.85 1.60
CA GLU A 158 25.97 -0.42 2.14
C GLU A 158 26.66 -0.83 3.44
N ASP A 159 27.92 -0.42 3.63
CA ASP A 159 28.68 -0.73 4.83
C ASP A 159 28.25 0.08 6.06
N TYR A 160 27.32 1.02 5.94
CA TYR A 160 26.54 1.43 7.11
C TYR A 160 25.89 0.22 7.78
N ILE A 161 25.34 -0.70 6.99
CA ILE A 161 24.61 -1.86 7.46
C ILE A 161 25.51 -3.10 7.52
N LEU A 162 26.24 -3.41 6.45
CA LEU A 162 26.93 -4.70 6.32
C LEU A 162 28.04 -4.89 7.35
N SER A 163 28.82 -3.85 7.64
CA SER A 163 29.94 -3.91 8.58
C SER A 163 29.55 -4.06 10.06
N ARG A 164 28.29 -3.79 10.42
CA ARG A 164 27.82 -3.75 11.83
C ARG A 164 27.06 -5.03 12.21
N PRO A 165 27.07 -5.46 13.48
CA PRO A 165 26.32 -6.65 13.90
C PRO A 165 24.80 -6.40 13.89
N HIS A 166 24.03 -7.46 13.60
CA HIS A 166 22.56 -7.43 13.71
C HIS A 166 22.14 -7.17 15.17
N ASN A 167 21.18 -6.27 15.37
CA ASN A 167 20.58 -5.95 16.66
C ASN A 167 19.15 -6.50 16.74
N ALA A 168 18.99 -7.68 17.35
CA ALA A 168 17.70 -8.37 17.43
C ALA A 168 16.64 -7.61 18.27
N GLY A 169 17.07 -6.90 19.31
CA GLY A 169 16.18 -6.07 20.12
C GLY A 169 15.61 -4.90 19.32
N LEU A 170 16.45 -4.26 18.51
CA LEU A 170 16.05 -3.20 17.59
C LEU A 170 15.12 -3.72 16.48
N ALA A 171 15.46 -4.87 15.89
CA ALA A 171 14.63 -5.53 14.90
C ALA A 171 13.22 -5.86 15.45
N THR A 172 13.15 -6.32 16.70
CA THR A 172 11.87 -6.58 17.39
C THR A 172 11.11 -5.28 17.67
N ALA A 173 11.81 -4.22 18.10
CA ALA A 173 11.20 -2.93 18.42
C ALA A 173 10.66 -2.19 17.18
N LEU A 174 11.27 -2.36 16.01
CA LEU A 174 10.76 -1.85 14.73
C LEU A 174 9.40 -2.47 14.36
N GLY A 175 9.11 -3.66 14.88
CA GLY A 175 7.87 -4.38 14.60
C GLY A 175 7.82 -4.95 13.18
N SER A 176 6.60 -5.23 12.72
CA SER A 176 6.37 -5.85 11.42
C SER A 176 6.55 -4.86 10.27
N ILE A 177 7.27 -5.31 9.25
CA ILE A 177 7.45 -4.62 7.97
C ILE A 177 6.80 -5.47 6.88
N TRP A 178 6.16 -4.81 5.92
CA TRP A 178 5.34 -5.43 4.90
C TRP A 178 5.78 -5.01 3.51
N GLU A 179 5.90 -5.97 2.60
CA GLU A 179 6.05 -5.74 1.17
C GLU A 179 4.67 -5.43 0.58
N LEU A 180 4.55 -4.35 -0.18
CA LEU A 180 3.40 -4.13 -1.05
C LEU A 180 3.63 -4.90 -2.35
N VAL A 181 2.86 -5.98 -2.52
CA VAL A 181 3.08 -6.96 -3.59
C VAL A 181 2.41 -6.49 -4.87
N PRO A 182 3.16 -6.33 -5.97
CA PRO A 182 2.61 -5.93 -7.25
C PRO A 182 2.05 -7.13 -8.01
N ASP A 183 1.07 -6.85 -8.86
CA ASP A 183 0.77 -7.74 -9.98
C ASP A 183 1.92 -7.70 -10.99
N VAL A 184 2.20 -8.85 -11.61
CA VAL A 184 3.27 -8.97 -12.60
C VAL A 184 2.66 -9.22 -13.96
N ASP A 185 2.84 -8.27 -14.87
CA ASP A 185 2.46 -8.40 -16.27
C ASP A 185 3.62 -7.93 -17.15
N LYS A 186 4.29 -8.87 -17.80
CA LYS A 186 5.44 -8.60 -18.67
C LYS A 186 5.10 -7.66 -19.83
N ALA A 187 3.84 -7.54 -20.21
CA ALA A 187 3.39 -6.68 -21.29
C ALA A 187 3.08 -5.25 -20.82
N ILE A 188 3.05 -4.96 -19.51
CA ILE A 188 2.66 -3.64 -19.00
C ILE A 188 3.64 -2.53 -19.37
N GLN A 189 4.92 -2.88 -19.55
CA GLN A 189 5.99 -1.92 -19.82
C GLN A 189 6.49 -2.08 -21.25
N GLY A 190 6.38 -1.00 -22.01
CA GLY A 190 6.90 -0.85 -23.36
C GLY A 190 8.32 -0.31 -23.40
N ARG A 191 8.68 0.27 -24.54
CA ARG A 191 10.04 0.77 -24.77
C ARG A 191 10.31 1.98 -23.88
N GLN A 192 11.56 2.12 -23.43
CA GLN A 192 12.01 3.24 -22.59
C GLN A 192 11.18 3.42 -21.29
N GLY A 193 10.55 2.36 -20.79
CA GLY A 193 9.79 2.44 -19.55
C GLY A 193 8.36 2.96 -19.68
N ARG A 194 7.88 3.19 -20.91
CA ARG A 194 6.52 3.68 -21.14
C ARG A 194 5.49 2.63 -20.74
N LEU A 195 4.36 3.08 -20.23
CA LEU A 195 3.22 2.22 -19.93
C LEU A 195 2.54 1.79 -21.23
N ARG A 196 2.22 0.50 -21.36
CA ARG A 196 1.33 -0.02 -22.42
C ARG A 196 -0.09 -0.09 -21.90
N GLU A 197 -0.91 0.89 -22.28
CA GLU A 197 -2.29 1.02 -21.79
C GLU A 197 -3.16 -0.20 -22.13
N GLY A 198 -2.95 -0.84 -23.29
CA GLY A 198 -3.68 -2.04 -23.69
C GLY A 198 -3.42 -3.28 -22.81
N ALA A 199 -2.30 -3.31 -22.08
CA ALA A 199 -1.97 -4.38 -21.14
C ALA A 199 -2.50 -4.12 -19.72
N TYR A 200 -2.99 -2.90 -19.44
CA TYR A 200 -3.54 -2.58 -18.13
C TYR A 200 -4.93 -3.19 -17.94
N GLN A 201 -5.13 -3.92 -16.84
CA GLN A 201 -6.36 -4.66 -16.54
C GLN A 201 -7.10 -4.14 -15.30
N GLY A 202 -6.77 -2.93 -14.84
CA GLY A 202 -7.39 -2.33 -13.66
C GLY A 202 -6.68 -2.62 -12.34
N GLN A 203 -5.43 -3.08 -12.38
CA GLN A 203 -4.62 -3.36 -11.19
C GLN A 203 -4.30 -2.09 -10.40
N HIS A 204 -4.20 -2.20 -9.07
CA HIS A 204 -3.80 -1.05 -8.25
C HIS A 204 -2.29 -0.79 -8.28
N LEU A 205 -1.49 -1.85 -8.35
CA LEU A 205 -0.04 -1.83 -8.51
C LEU A 205 0.36 -2.94 -9.48
N VAL A 206 1.05 -2.59 -10.56
CA VAL A 206 1.53 -3.54 -11.56
C VAL A 206 2.93 -3.17 -12.05
N ARG A 207 3.75 -4.20 -12.33
CA ARG A 207 5.09 -4.05 -12.91
C ARG A 207 5.42 -5.16 -13.90
N ALA A 208 6.45 -4.95 -14.71
CA ALA A 208 6.84 -5.90 -15.75
C ALA A 208 7.53 -7.17 -15.22
N ALA A 209 8.24 -7.08 -14.09
CA ALA A 209 8.96 -8.19 -13.49
C ALA A 209 9.07 -8.02 -11.97
N LEU A 210 9.31 -9.12 -11.23
CA LEU A 210 9.48 -9.04 -9.77
C LEU A 210 10.77 -8.33 -9.32
N SER A 211 11.80 -8.31 -10.17
CA SER A 211 13.12 -7.77 -9.84
C SER A 211 13.44 -6.48 -10.59
N GLY A 212 12.44 -5.80 -11.16
CA GLY A 212 12.65 -4.57 -11.90
C GLY A 212 11.44 -4.09 -12.70
N GLY A 213 11.65 -3.00 -13.45
CA GLY A 213 10.58 -2.27 -14.11
C GLY A 213 9.97 -1.20 -13.20
N TYR A 214 9.10 -0.39 -13.78
CA TYR A 214 8.44 0.69 -13.06
C TYR A 214 7.24 0.18 -12.26
N ASN A 215 7.05 0.72 -11.07
CA ASN A 215 5.86 0.53 -10.27
C ASN A 215 4.74 1.43 -10.80
N PHE A 216 3.93 0.90 -11.71
CA PHE A 216 2.75 1.60 -12.18
C PHE A 216 1.63 1.46 -11.16
N VAL A 217 1.12 2.58 -10.68
CA VAL A 217 0.09 2.64 -9.64
C VAL A 217 -1.15 3.38 -10.13
N SER A 218 -2.31 2.85 -9.77
CA SER A 218 -3.60 3.52 -9.93
C SER A 218 -3.65 4.83 -9.16
N THR A 219 -4.52 5.75 -9.59
CA THR A 219 -4.78 7.01 -8.87
C THR A 219 -5.20 6.73 -7.42
N GLN A 220 -6.08 5.73 -7.21
CA GLN A 220 -6.58 5.33 -5.88
C GLN A 220 -5.46 4.84 -4.96
N LEU A 221 -4.55 4.01 -5.48
CA LEU A 221 -3.42 3.52 -4.68
C LEU A 221 -2.44 4.64 -4.37
N ARG A 222 -2.12 5.50 -5.36
CA ARG A 222 -1.29 6.68 -5.14
C ARG A 222 -1.84 7.53 -3.98
N ASP A 223 -3.13 7.82 -4.00
CA ASP A 223 -3.76 8.67 -2.99
C ASP A 223 -3.75 8.02 -1.61
N ALA A 224 -4.06 6.72 -1.53
CA ALA A 224 -3.98 5.96 -0.28
C ALA A 224 -2.55 5.92 0.29
N LEU A 225 -1.53 5.80 -0.57
CA LEU A 225 -0.14 5.81 -0.14
C LEU A 225 0.32 7.20 0.32
N LEU A 226 -0.08 8.27 -0.37
CA LEU A 226 0.22 9.66 0.02
C LEU A 226 -0.45 10.05 1.34
N GLU A 227 -1.67 9.55 1.58
CA GLU A 227 -2.35 9.72 2.86
C GLU A 227 -1.64 8.96 3.99
N ALA A 228 -1.22 7.72 3.73
CA ALA A 228 -0.53 6.89 4.71
C ALA A 228 0.89 7.37 5.05
N ALA A 229 1.55 8.07 4.12
CA ALA A 229 2.91 8.56 4.28
C ALA A 229 3.15 9.92 3.59
N PRO A 230 2.59 11.01 4.14
CA PRO A 230 2.73 12.34 3.55
C PRO A 230 4.20 12.74 3.48
N GLY A 231 4.66 13.16 2.30
CA GLY A 231 6.04 13.64 2.09
C GLY A 231 7.10 12.55 1.93
N PHE A 232 6.76 11.26 2.00
CA PHE A 232 7.71 10.16 1.79
C PHE A 232 7.70 9.59 0.36
N LEU A 233 6.81 10.11 -0.49
CA LEU A 233 6.54 9.58 -1.82
C LEU A 233 6.46 10.68 -2.86
N SER A 234 6.92 10.34 -4.07
CA SER A 234 6.64 11.10 -5.28
C SER A 234 5.91 10.20 -6.28
N ALA A 235 5.01 10.80 -7.04
CA ALA A 235 4.26 10.11 -8.07
C ALA A 235 4.19 11.00 -9.32
N SER A 236 4.75 10.50 -10.42
CA SER A 236 4.70 11.18 -11.72
C SER A 236 3.71 10.48 -12.63
N ALA A 237 2.98 11.24 -13.46
CA ALA A 237 2.05 10.63 -14.41
C ALA A 237 2.81 9.72 -15.38
N ALA A 238 2.34 8.48 -15.54
CA ALA A 238 2.97 7.52 -16.42
C ALA A 238 2.86 7.98 -17.88
N VAL A 239 3.97 7.91 -18.61
CA VAL A 239 3.99 8.22 -20.04
C VAL A 239 3.48 7.01 -20.81
N VAL A 240 2.39 7.19 -21.57
CA VAL A 240 1.73 6.11 -22.30
C VAL A 240 2.39 5.87 -23.67
N GLU A 241 2.63 4.61 -24.00
CA GLU A 241 2.84 4.09 -25.35
C GLU A 241 1.48 3.63 -25.88
N ARG A 242 1.01 4.26 -26.96
CA ARG A 242 -0.23 3.86 -27.63
C ARG A 242 0.13 2.87 -28.73
N ASP A 243 -0.53 1.72 -28.73
CA ASP A 243 -0.40 0.75 -29.82
C ASP A 243 -0.81 1.44 -31.12
N SER A 244 0.11 1.42 -32.08
CA SER A 244 -0.05 2.05 -33.41
C SER A 244 -0.87 1.18 -34.34
#